data_AF-A0A9X0CQS6-F1
#
_entry.id   AF-A0A9X0CQS6-F1
#
_cell.length_a   1.000
_cell.length_b   1.000
_cell.length_c   1.000
_cell.angle_alpha   90.00
_cell.angle_beta   90.00
_cell.angle_gamma   90.00
#
_symmetry.space_group_name_H-M   'P 1'
#
loop_
_entity.id
_entity.type
_entity.pdbx_description
1 polymer ?
#
loop_
_entity_poly.entity_id
_entity_poly.type
_entity_poly.pdbx_seq_one_letter_code
_entity_poly.pdbx_strand_id
1 'polypeptide(L)'
;MMEFRILMEVIGSRSTPLLLTTLSVEVQTTAASAQCRQETDTYLNTSNPYGKDSCVPCGPGLTSEEGSTICHSDCFFTSVKHARIFNLTGLKGAHSIASGPSFTSRGYRYYHLFNMSLCGHPYKMAKCHSNISLSSGKSLSYNMTSPVCRMTVVPDPVVITTQTISLADQLVGIYEDMGDNSTNETTSVFAEKGGPVKNTSTFFLFKFHGSSSSEACPNGRSVWTTVLCDNTVGKGVLDLPARCPDGTCDGCRFEILWRTKFACPICTAFDYSRVRSSCESGKKTITYMWNQPRLCRDGVPLPPPKTSECSILEQSVGSAMKDFKVHFKGGKERGKKILKKIKDMASGRKKEKVTFDDDDDEYLSPYTWIQAKRRSQMTSIKHQRAQGNRLLCNCSKFILRTDQFKK
;
A
#
# COMPACT_ATOMS: atom_id res chain seq x y z
N MET A 1 -10.97 23.05 -50.39
CA MET A 1 -11.85 23.06 -51.59
C MET A 1 -11.02 22.94 -52.88
N MET A 2 -9.98 22.10 -52.93
CA MET A 2 -9.14 21.94 -54.12
C MET A 2 -8.32 20.62 -54.13
N GLU A 3 -8.84 19.54 -53.56
CA GLU A 3 -8.22 18.19 -53.56
C GLU A 3 -9.30 17.09 -53.64
N PHE A 4 -10.52 17.44 -54.06
CA PHE A 4 -11.68 16.52 -54.14
C PHE A 4 -12.13 16.26 -55.60
N ARG A 5 -11.38 16.76 -56.59
CA ARG A 5 -11.83 16.82 -57.99
C ARG A 5 -11.15 15.83 -58.95
N ILE A 6 -10.19 15.02 -58.49
CA ILE A 6 -9.40 14.14 -59.38
C ILE A 6 -9.92 12.69 -59.41
N LEU A 7 -10.79 12.26 -58.48
CA LEU A 7 -11.25 10.86 -58.42
C LEU A 7 -12.63 10.58 -59.07
N MET A 8 -13.21 11.55 -59.79
CA MET A 8 -14.56 11.42 -60.37
C MET A 8 -14.60 11.33 -61.91
N GLU A 9 -13.46 11.13 -62.58
CA GLU A 9 -13.40 11.11 -64.06
C GLU A 9 -12.87 9.81 -64.68
N VAL A 10 -12.88 8.68 -63.95
CA VAL A 10 -12.51 7.35 -64.51
C VAL A 10 -13.49 6.23 -64.14
N ILE A 11 -14.77 6.53 -63.85
CA ILE A 11 -15.79 5.48 -63.63
C ILE A 11 -16.98 5.71 -64.55
N GLY A 12 -16.72 5.57 -65.85
CA GLY A 12 -17.74 5.18 -66.81
C GLY A 12 -17.95 3.67 -66.73
N SER A 13 -19.10 3.27 -66.18
CA SER A 13 -19.78 2.00 -66.46
C SER A 13 -19.00 0.69 -66.25
N ARG A 14 -19.05 0.16 -65.03
CA ARG A 14 -19.48 -1.22 -64.67
C ARG A 14 -19.05 -1.52 -63.24
N SER A 15 -20.04 -1.60 -62.37
CA SER A 15 -19.97 -1.96 -60.96
C SER A 15 -19.34 -3.35 -60.75
N THR A 16 -18.36 -3.43 -59.84
CA THR A 16 -18.13 -4.63 -59.02
C THR A 16 -18.57 -4.30 -57.58
N PRO A 17 -19.45 -5.10 -56.95
CA PRO A 17 -20.07 -4.77 -55.66
C PRO A 17 -19.13 -4.93 -54.44
N LEU A 18 -17.93 -5.46 -54.64
CA LEU A 18 -16.94 -5.72 -53.59
C LEU A 18 -16.10 -4.49 -53.21
N LEU A 19 -15.87 -3.54 -54.12
CA LEU A 19 -15.03 -2.37 -53.84
C LEU A 19 -15.80 -1.23 -53.16
N LEU A 20 -17.09 -1.05 -53.45
CA LEU A 20 -17.92 -0.05 -52.77
C LEU A 20 -18.21 -0.44 -51.32
N THR A 21 -18.34 -1.74 -51.04
CA THR A 21 -18.62 -2.23 -49.67
C THR A 21 -17.41 -2.05 -48.75
N THR A 22 -16.18 -2.27 -49.23
CA THR A 22 -14.95 -2.05 -48.44
C THR A 22 -14.70 -0.58 -48.13
N LEU A 23 -14.89 0.32 -49.10
CA LEU A 23 -14.77 1.77 -48.91
C LEU A 23 -15.84 2.33 -47.96
N SER A 24 -17.06 1.78 -47.99
CA SER A 24 -18.12 2.16 -47.05
C SER A 24 -17.77 1.79 -45.61
N VAL A 25 -17.20 0.60 -45.41
CA VAL A 25 -16.80 0.10 -44.08
C VAL A 25 -15.62 0.90 -43.52
N GLU A 26 -14.61 1.25 -44.32
CA GLU A 26 -13.47 2.08 -43.89
C GLU A 26 -13.87 3.54 -43.60
N VAL A 27 -14.77 4.13 -44.38
CA VAL A 27 -15.27 5.50 -44.15
C VAL A 27 -16.23 5.57 -42.94
N GLN A 28 -16.90 4.48 -42.59
CA GLN A 28 -17.84 4.45 -41.46
C GLN A 28 -17.18 4.03 -40.13
N THR A 29 -16.18 3.14 -40.17
CA THR A 29 -15.33 2.83 -38.99
C THR A 29 -14.56 4.06 -38.53
N THR A 30 -14.11 4.90 -39.47
CA THR A 30 -13.51 6.21 -39.15
C THR A 30 -14.51 7.19 -38.51
N ALA A 31 -15.78 7.20 -38.92
CA ALA A 31 -16.83 8.03 -38.29
C ALA A 31 -17.22 7.57 -36.86
N ALA A 32 -17.26 6.26 -36.61
CA ALA A 32 -17.54 5.70 -35.28
C ALA A 32 -16.37 5.90 -34.30
N SER A 33 -15.14 5.74 -34.77
CA SER A 33 -13.95 6.07 -33.99
C SER A 33 -13.87 7.58 -33.65
N ALA A 34 -14.43 8.44 -34.50
CA ALA A 34 -14.57 9.87 -34.23
C ALA A 34 -15.66 10.21 -33.19
N GLN A 35 -16.68 9.36 -33.03
CA GLN A 35 -17.76 9.55 -32.06
C GLN A 35 -17.33 9.18 -30.63
N CYS A 36 -16.58 8.08 -30.45
CA CYS A 36 -16.02 7.69 -29.14
C CYS A 36 -14.85 8.58 -28.68
N ARG A 37 -14.41 9.49 -29.55
CA ARG A 37 -13.34 10.45 -29.25
C ARG A 37 -13.72 11.50 -28.21
N GLN A 38 -15.01 11.64 -27.91
CA GLN A 38 -15.52 12.68 -27.03
C GLN A 38 -15.72 12.23 -25.57
N GLU A 39 -15.65 10.93 -25.28
CA GLU A 39 -15.94 10.36 -23.95
C GLU A 39 -14.74 9.59 -23.40
N THR A 40 -14.20 10.02 -22.26
CA THR A 40 -13.08 9.36 -21.58
C THR A 40 -13.51 8.00 -21.02
N ASP A 41 -12.58 7.02 -20.99
CA ASP A 41 -12.82 5.66 -20.46
C ASP A 41 -13.88 4.85 -21.20
N THR A 42 -14.07 5.13 -22.50
CA THR A 42 -14.87 4.32 -23.40
C THR A 42 -14.01 3.58 -24.42
N TYR A 43 -14.46 2.43 -24.88
CA TYR A 43 -13.83 1.68 -25.97
C TYR A 43 -14.85 1.36 -27.06
N LEU A 44 -14.36 1.18 -28.28
CA LEU A 44 -15.19 0.86 -29.44
C LEU A 44 -15.52 -0.63 -29.46
N ASN A 45 -16.82 -0.93 -29.45
CA ASN A 45 -17.32 -2.29 -29.68
C ASN A 45 -17.21 -2.65 -31.16
N THR A 46 -16.33 -3.60 -31.49
CA THR A 46 -16.09 -4.07 -32.86
C THR A 46 -17.24 -4.89 -33.45
N SER A 47 -18.15 -5.42 -32.60
CA SER A 47 -19.30 -6.21 -33.06
C SER A 47 -20.45 -5.34 -33.56
N ASN A 48 -20.56 -4.12 -33.05
CA ASN A 48 -21.52 -3.12 -33.53
C ASN A 48 -20.85 -1.75 -33.59
N PRO A 49 -20.07 -1.48 -34.66
CA PRO A 49 -19.28 -0.26 -34.77
C PRO A 49 -20.10 0.95 -35.24
N TYR A 50 -21.44 0.91 -35.24
CA TYR A 50 -22.27 1.99 -35.79
C TYR A 50 -23.11 2.71 -34.72
N GLY A 51 -22.98 4.04 -34.65
CA GLY A 51 -23.79 4.91 -33.78
C GLY A 51 -23.18 5.20 -32.40
N LYS A 52 -23.86 6.03 -31.59
CA LYS A 52 -23.42 6.39 -30.22
C LYS A 52 -23.28 5.17 -29.29
N ASP A 53 -24.08 4.13 -29.51
CA ASP A 53 -24.07 2.90 -28.72
C ASP A 53 -22.85 2.00 -28.99
N SER A 54 -21.99 2.38 -29.94
CA SER A 54 -20.73 1.67 -30.21
C SER A 54 -19.67 1.92 -29.14
N CYS A 55 -19.82 3.01 -28.36
CA CYS A 55 -18.88 3.39 -27.32
C CYS A 55 -19.35 2.81 -25.99
N VAL A 56 -18.66 1.77 -25.53
CA VAL A 56 -18.99 1.08 -24.29
C VAL A 56 -18.05 1.57 -23.19
N PRO A 57 -18.55 1.92 -21.98
CA PRO A 57 -17.69 2.31 -20.88
C PRO A 57 -16.84 1.12 -20.42
N CYS A 58 -15.59 1.40 -20.08
CA CYS A 58 -14.71 0.43 -19.45
C CYS A 58 -15.23 0.06 -18.05
N GLY A 59 -14.93 -1.17 -17.63
CA GLY A 59 -15.27 -1.61 -16.28
C GLY A 59 -14.45 -0.91 -15.20
N PRO A 60 -14.74 -1.18 -13.92
CA PRO A 60 -14.16 -0.46 -12.80
C PRO A 60 -12.62 -0.56 -12.77
N GLY A 61 -11.95 0.58 -12.57
CA GLY A 61 -10.48 0.64 -12.47
C GLY A 61 -9.74 0.47 -13.79
N LEU A 62 -10.44 0.54 -14.92
CA LEU A 62 -9.87 0.46 -16.26
C LEU A 62 -10.00 1.80 -16.98
N THR A 63 -9.07 2.04 -17.88
CA THR A 63 -8.99 3.23 -18.72
C THR A 63 -8.84 2.82 -20.19
N SER A 64 -9.23 3.73 -21.07
CA SER A 64 -9.15 3.54 -22.51
C SER A 64 -8.75 4.84 -23.19
N GLU A 65 -7.89 4.73 -24.19
CA GLU A 65 -7.44 5.86 -25.00
C GLU A 65 -8.47 6.19 -26.10
N GLU A 66 -8.43 7.41 -26.62
CA GLU A 66 -9.32 7.86 -27.70
C GLU A 66 -9.27 6.89 -28.91
N GLY A 67 -10.42 6.32 -29.26
CA GLY A 67 -10.54 5.40 -30.39
C GLY A 67 -9.96 3.99 -30.15
N SER A 68 -9.58 3.66 -28.92
CA SER A 68 -9.15 2.31 -28.56
C SER A 68 -10.33 1.32 -28.61
N THR A 69 -10.04 0.08 -28.99
CA THR A 69 -10.97 -1.06 -28.94
C THR A 69 -10.79 -1.91 -27.69
N ILE A 70 -9.86 -1.52 -26.80
CA ILE A 70 -9.44 -2.31 -25.63
C ILE A 70 -9.38 -1.41 -24.39
N CYS A 71 -10.02 -1.86 -23.32
CA CYS A 71 -9.81 -1.34 -21.97
C CYS A 71 -8.56 -1.97 -21.35
N HIS A 72 -7.76 -1.17 -20.67
CA HIS A 72 -6.60 -1.65 -19.93
C HIS A 72 -6.49 -0.95 -18.58
N SER A 73 -5.61 -1.43 -17.71
CA SER A 73 -5.28 -0.73 -16.47
C SER A 73 -3.96 0.00 -16.64
N ASP A 74 -3.92 1.29 -16.32
CA ASP A 74 -2.71 2.13 -16.28
C ASP A 74 -1.79 1.80 -15.07
N CYS A 75 -2.21 0.83 -14.24
CA CYS A 75 -1.63 0.43 -12.97
C CYS A 75 -1.81 1.43 -11.82
N PHE A 76 -2.71 2.41 -11.95
CA PHE A 76 -3.14 3.25 -10.83
C PHE A 76 -4.58 2.90 -10.51
N PHE A 77 -4.83 2.57 -9.25
CA PHE A 77 -6.17 2.16 -8.83
C PHE A 77 -6.64 3.01 -7.65
N THR A 78 -7.76 3.72 -7.85
CA THR A 78 -8.36 4.55 -6.80
C THR A 78 -9.35 3.70 -6.01
N SER A 79 -8.95 3.34 -4.78
CA SER A 79 -9.77 2.55 -3.87
C SER A 79 -10.82 3.42 -3.20
N VAL A 80 -12.09 3.04 -3.37
CA VAL A 80 -13.21 3.67 -2.65
C VAL A 80 -13.21 3.20 -1.19
N LYS A 81 -12.96 1.90 -0.99
CA LYS A 81 -12.96 1.26 0.34
C LYS A 81 -11.89 1.81 1.28
N HIS A 82 -10.74 2.17 0.73
CA HIS A 82 -9.60 2.69 1.50
C HIS A 82 -9.37 4.20 1.33
N ALA A 83 -10.21 4.88 0.53
CA ALA A 83 -10.12 6.31 0.24
C ALA A 83 -8.71 6.77 -0.16
N ARG A 84 -8.01 5.99 -0.99
CA ARG A 84 -6.62 6.24 -1.38
C ARG A 84 -6.27 5.63 -2.73
N ILE A 85 -5.25 6.18 -3.37
CA ILE A 85 -4.71 5.70 -4.64
C ILE A 85 -3.63 4.65 -4.38
N PHE A 86 -3.75 3.51 -5.06
CA PHE A 86 -2.79 2.42 -5.06
C PHE A 86 -1.96 2.47 -6.33
N ASN A 87 -0.64 2.43 -6.15
CA ASN A 87 0.32 2.37 -7.24
C ASN A 87 0.71 0.91 -7.51
N LEU A 88 0.06 0.30 -8.50
CA LEU A 88 0.28 -1.09 -8.92
C LEU A 88 1.36 -1.21 -10.01
N THR A 89 2.15 -0.17 -10.27
CA THR A 89 3.18 -0.19 -11.34
C THR A 89 4.22 -1.30 -11.17
N GLY A 90 4.42 -1.79 -9.94
CA GLY A 90 5.28 -2.95 -9.68
C GLY A 90 4.75 -4.27 -10.26
N LEU A 91 3.48 -4.31 -10.69
CA LEU A 91 2.86 -5.44 -11.38
C LEU A 91 3.05 -5.39 -12.90
N LYS A 92 3.60 -4.31 -13.46
CA LYS A 92 3.80 -4.15 -14.91
C LYS A 92 4.64 -5.30 -15.48
N GLY A 93 4.27 -5.73 -16.69
CA GLY A 93 4.96 -6.78 -17.44
C GLY A 93 4.28 -8.14 -17.32
N ALA A 94 4.87 -9.12 -17.99
CA ALA A 94 4.37 -10.49 -17.99
C ALA A 94 4.92 -11.25 -16.78
N HIS A 95 4.03 -11.96 -16.08
CA HIS A 95 4.35 -12.81 -14.94
C HIS A 95 3.85 -14.21 -15.21
N SER A 96 4.63 -15.20 -14.78
CA SER A 96 4.36 -16.59 -15.09
C SER A 96 4.30 -17.44 -13.83
N ILE A 97 3.38 -18.40 -13.81
CA ILE A 97 3.25 -19.41 -12.75
C ILE A 97 3.09 -20.79 -13.37
N ALA A 98 3.80 -21.77 -12.82
CA ALA A 98 3.68 -23.16 -13.20
C ALA A 98 2.70 -23.89 -12.25
N SER A 99 1.89 -24.79 -12.81
CA SER A 99 1.16 -25.77 -12.02
C SER A 99 2.09 -26.83 -11.44
N GLY A 100 1.55 -27.64 -10.54
CA GLY A 100 2.24 -28.84 -10.07
C GLY A 100 2.56 -29.81 -11.22
N PRO A 101 3.55 -30.70 -11.04
CA PRO A 101 3.88 -31.69 -12.05
C PRO A 101 2.75 -32.71 -12.21
N SER A 102 2.40 -32.98 -13.46
CA SER A 102 1.44 -34.01 -13.89
C SER A 102 2.14 -34.99 -14.83
N PHE A 103 1.54 -36.17 -15.05
CA PHE A 103 2.14 -37.23 -15.86
C PHE A 103 1.16 -37.69 -16.94
N THR A 104 1.64 -37.82 -18.17
CA THR A 104 0.88 -38.43 -19.26
C THR A 104 0.66 -39.92 -18.96
N SER A 105 -0.27 -40.56 -19.69
CA SER A 105 -0.49 -42.01 -19.61
C SER A 105 0.75 -42.85 -19.94
N ARG A 106 1.75 -42.26 -20.61
CA ARG A 106 3.04 -42.90 -20.94
C ARG A 106 4.15 -42.57 -19.92
N GLY A 107 3.84 -41.87 -18.83
CA GLY A 107 4.80 -41.52 -17.78
C GLY A 107 5.65 -40.27 -18.05
N TYR A 108 5.43 -39.54 -19.15
CA TYR A 108 6.12 -38.26 -19.36
C TYR A 108 5.58 -37.20 -18.41
N ARG A 109 6.49 -36.56 -17.69
CA ARG A 109 6.19 -35.42 -16.81
C ARG A 109 5.86 -34.17 -17.62
N TYR A 110 4.84 -33.43 -17.23
CA TYR A 110 4.49 -32.13 -17.80
C TYR A 110 3.92 -31.22 -16.72
N TYR A 111 3.87 -29.92 -16.99
CA TYR A 111 3.14 -28.95 -16.17
C TYR A 111 2.55 -27.86 -17.05
N HIS A 112 1.54 -27.16 -16.55
CA HIS A 112 0.96 -26.02 -17.23
C HIS A 112 1.67 -24.74 -16.77
N LEU A 113 2.13 -23.94 -17.74
CA LEU A 113 2.70 -22.63 -17.49
C LEU A 113 1.69 -21.57 -17.91
N PHE A 114 1.19 -20.84 -16.92
CA PHE A 114 0.33 -19.67 -17.12
C PHE A 114 1.20 -18.44 -17.28
N ASN A 115 0.88 -17.59 -18.24
CA ASN A 115 1.53 -16.31 -18.44
C ASN A 115 0.46 -15.21 -18.48
N MET A 116 0.63 -14.16 -17.70
CA MET A 116 -0.36 -13.10 -17.56
C MET A 116 0.26 -11.71 -17.49
N SER A 117 -0.46 -10.71 -17.97
CA SER A 117 -0.14 -9.29 -17.82
C SER A 117 -1.36 -8.59 -17.21
N LEU A 118 -1.21 -8.04 -16.01
CA LEU A 118 -2.35 -7.48 -15.27
C LEU A 118 -2.65 -6.02 -15.60
N CYS A 119 -1.60 -5.23 -15.81
CA CYS A 119 -1.72 -3.81 -16.06
C CYS A 119 -0.49 -3.32 -16.83
N GLY A 120 -0.62 -2.16 -17.49
CA GLY A 120 0.39 -1.59 -18.37
C GLY A 120 -0.17 -1.32 -19.76
N HIS A 121 0.73 -1.14 -20.72
CA HIS A 121 0.34 -0.76 -22.07
C HIS A 121 -0.53 -1.86 -22.73
N PRO A 122 -1.65 -1.50 -23.40
CA PRO A 122 -2.60 -2.48 -23.93
C PRO A 122 -1.97 -3.48 -24.90
N TYR A 123 -0.95 -3.04 -25.67
CA TYR A 123 -0.24 -3.87 -26.63
C TYR A 123 0.94 -4.68 -26.05
N LYS A 124 1.18 -4.60 -24.73
CA LYS A 124 2.21 -5.39 -24.02
C LYS A 124 1.56 -6.50 -23.20
N MET A 125 0.94 -7.43 -23.92
CA MET A 125 0.27 -8.60 -23.36
C MET A 125 1.24 -9.73 -23.04
N ALA A 126 0.75 -10.77 -22.35
CA ALA A 126 1.51 -11.99 -22.13
C ALA A 126 1.69 -12.77 -23.44
N LYS A 127 2.76 -13.56 -23.51
CA LYS A 127 3.12 -14.35 -24.69
C LYS A 127 3.19 -15.83 -24.32
N CYS A 128 2.45 -16.65 -25.06
CA CYS A 128 2.57 -18.09 -25.01
C CYS A 128 3.09 -18.59 -26.36
N HIS A 129 3.97 -19.58 -26.32
CA HIS A 129 4.60 -20.11 -27.52
C HIS A 129 4.52 -21.64 -27.53
N SER A 130 4.46 -22.18 -28.73
CA SER A 130 4.51 -23.62 -29.01
C SER A 130 5.73 -23.90 -29.86
N ASN A 131 6.53 -24.89 -29.46
CA ASN A 131 7.73 -25.33 -30.16
C ASN A 131 7.65 -26.81 -30.52
N ILE A 132 6.46 -27.27 -30.93
CA ILE A 132 6.30 -28.65 -31.40
C ILE A 132 6.65 -28.73 -32.89
N SER A 133 7.53 -29.67 -33.24
CA SER A 133 7.79 -30.00 -34.63
C SER A 133 6.68 -30.94 -35.10
N LEU A 134 5.85 -30.52 -36.08
CA LEU A 134 4.87 -31.43 -36.66
C LEU A 134 5.60 -32.54 -37.44
N SER A 135 5.01 -33.73 -37.48
CA SER A 135 5.51 -34.92 -38.21
C SER A 135 5.78 -34.68 -39.71
N SER A 136 5.34 -33.54 -40.26
CA SER A 136 5.64 -33.08 -41.62
C SER A 136 7.08 -32.52 -41.80
N GLY A 137 7.93 -32.53 -40.77
CA GLY A 137 9.30 -31.99 -40.88
C GLY A 137 9.38 -30.46 -40.93
N LYS A 138 8.27 -29.76 -40.73
CA LYS A 138 8.22 -28.29 -40.55
C LYS A 138 8.06 -27.97 -39.07
N SER A 139 9.07 -27.33 -38.48
CA SER A 139 8.95 -26.72 -37.16
C SER A 139 8.03 -25.50 -37.26
N LEU A 140 6.80 -25.60 -36.77
CA LEU A 140 5.89 -24.46 -36.73
C LEU A 140 5.96 -23.85 -35.34
N SER A 141 6.81 -22.83 -35.16
CA SER A 141 6.79 -22.03 -33.94
C SER A 141 5.57 -21.11 -33.98
N TYR A 142 4.58 -21.36 -33.14
CA TYR A 142 3.40 -20.51 -33.03
C TYR A 142 3.50 -19.65 -31.77
N ASN A 143 3.47 -18.34 -31.95
CA ASN A 143 3.45 -17.37 -30.86
C ASN A 143 2.04 -16.78 -30.75
N MET A 144 1.49 -16.81 -29.56
CA MET A 144 0.17 -16.29 -29.23
C MET A 144 0.29 -15.22 -28.15
N THR A 145 -0.24 -14.04 -28.43
CA THR A 145 -0.31 -12.92 -27.50
C THR A 145 -1.72 -12.81 -26.94
N SER A 146 -1.84 -12.73 -25.62
CA SER A 146 -3.12 -12.57 -24.93
C SER A 146 -2.88 -12.04 -23.52
N PRO A 147 -3.82 -11.29 -22.90
CA PRO A 147 -3.68 -10.84 -21.51
C PRO A 147 -3.38 -11.98 -20.55
N VAL A 148 -4.04 -13.14 -20.73
CA VAL A 148 -3.76 -14.37 -20.00
C VAL A 148 -3.78 -15.56 -20.93
N CYS A 149 -2.67 -16.29 -20.97
CA CYS A 149 -2.54 -17.49 -21.76
C CYS A 149 -1.89 -18.63 -20.97
N ARG A 150 -2.05 -19.86 -21.47
CA ARG A 150 -1.46 -21.07 -20.90
C ARG A 150 -0.74 -21.86 -21.99
N MET A 151 0.39 -22.46 -21.66
CA MET A 151 1.06 -23.48 -22.47
C MET A 151 1.36 -24.72 -21.63
N THR A 152 1.46 -25.89 -22.26
CA THR A 152 1.91 -27.12 -21.61
C THR A 152 3.41 -27.27 -21.86
N VAL A 153 4.18 -27.46 -20.78
CA VAL A 153 5.63 -27.64 -20.84
C VAL A 153 5.97 -29.09 -20.49
N VAL A 154 6.67 -29.76 -21.41
CA VAL A 154 7.26 -31.08 -21.21
C VAL A 154 8.77 -30.90 -21.11
N PRO A 155 9.37 -30.99 -19.92
CA PRO A 155 10.77 -30.61 -19.71
C PRO A 155 11.79 -31.68 -20.14
N ASP A 156 11.44 -32.97 -20.10
CA ASP A 156 12.37 -34.09 -20.31
C ASP A 156 11.97 -34.91 -21.56
N PRO A 157 12.92 -35.32 -22.44
CA PRO A 157 14.37 -35.09 -22.43
C PRO A 157 14.81 -33.75 -23.07
N VAL A 158 13.91 -33.05 -23.75
CA VAL A 158 14.10 -31.72 -24.33
C VAL A 158 12.87 -30.90 -23.97
N VAL A 159 13.06 -29.63 -23.60
CA VAL A 159 11.95 -28.75 -23.23
C VAL A 159 11.09 -28.47 -24.47
N ILE A 160 9.89 -29.04 -24.49
CA ILE A 160 8.89 -28.83 -25.53
C ILE A 160 7.72 -28.06 -24.93
N THR A 161 7.31 -27.00 -25.62
CA THR A 161 6.08 -26.28 -25.32
C THR A 161 5.02 -26.61 -26.36
N THR A 162 3.81 -26.88 -25.92
CA THR A 162 2.68 -27.26 -26.78
C THR A 162 1.35 -26.80 -26.17
N GLN A 163 0.25 -27.04 -26.87
CA GLN A 163 -1.12 -26.78 -26.40
C GLN A 163 -1.32 -25.35 -25.87
N THR A 164 -0.79 -24.37 -26.61
CA THR A 164 -0.99 -22.94 -26.31
C THR A 164 -2.46 -22.58 -26.43
N ILE A 165 -3.02 -21.96 -25.39
CA ILE A 165 -4.43 -21.55 -25.34
C ILE A 165 -4.57 -20.16 -24.74
N SER A 166 -5.41 -19.32 -25.34
CA SER A 166 -5.83 -18.05 -24.74
C SER A 166 -6.90 -18.36 -23.69
N LEU A 167 -6.65 -17.97 -22.45
CA LEU A 167 -7.62 -18.17 -21.37
C LEU A 167 -8.56 -16.98 -21.23
N ALA A 168 -8.06 -15.77 -21.51
CA ALA A 168 -8.87 -14.58 -21.53
C ALA A 168 -8.27 -13.51 -22.45
N ASP A 169 -9.13 -12.79 -23.16
CA ASP A 169 -8.73 -11.85 -24.22
C ASP A 169 -8.92 -10.39 -23.80
N GLN A 170 -9.71 -10.13 -22.77
CA GLN A 170 -9.98 -8.79 -22.24
C GLN A 170 -10.00 -8.76 -20.72
N LEU A 171 -9.56 -7.63 -20.16
CA LEU A 171 -9.71 -7.30 -18.75
C LEU A 171 -11.07 -6.61 -18.56
N VAL A 172 -11.95 -7.20 -17.75
CA VAL A 172 -13.31 -6.70 -17.53
C VAL A 172 -13.33 -5.63 -16.44
N GLY A 173 -12.56 -5.81 -15.37
CA GLY A 173 -12.50 -4.84 -14.29
C GLY A 173 -11.63 -5.27 -13.11
N ILE A 174 -11.37 -4.32 -12.24
CA ILE A 174 -10.66 -4.49 -10.97
C ILE A 174 -11.65 -4.23 -9.83
N TYR A 175 -11.81 -5.22 -8.95
CA TYR A 175 -12.80 -5.20 -7.86
C TYR A 175 -12.11 -5.30 -6.50
N GLU A 176 -12.69 -4.64 -5.49
CA GLU A 176 -12.18 -4.65 -4.09
C GLU A 176 -13.01 -5.54 -3.15
N ASP A 177 -14.08 -6.13 -3.67
CA ASP A 177 -15.01 -6.99 -2.95
C ASP A 177 -15.16 -8.34 -3.66
N MET A 178 -15.37 -9.38 -2.86
CA MET A 178 -15.44 -10.77 -3.34
C MET A 178 -16.84 -11.17 -3.84
N GLY A 179 -17.85 -10.34 -3.60
CA GLY A 179 -19.22 -10.57 -4.05
C GLY A 179 -19.61 -9.50 -5.04
N ASP A 180 -19.95 -9.90 -6.25
CA ASP A 180 -20.85 -9.07 -7.05
C ASP A 180 -22.24 -9.25 -6.42
N ASN A 181 -22.89 -8.18 -5.99
CA ASN A 181 -24.22 -8.23 -5.36
C ASN A 181 -25.34 -8.68 -6.35
N SER A 182 -24.98 -9.23 -7.51
CA SER A 182 -25.87 -9.48 -8.63
C SER A 182 -25.90 -10.91 -9.18
N THR A 183 -25.04 -11.83 -8.74
CA THR A 183 -25.14 -13.24 -9.17
C THR A 183 -24.68 -14.20 -8.09
N ASN A 184 -25.28 -15.40 -8.07
CA ASN A 184 -24.84 -16.56 -7.30
C ASN A 184 -23.47 -17.09 -7.80
N GLU A 185 -22.51 -16.20 -8.10
CA GLU A 185 -21.15 -16.55 -8.46
C GLU A 185 -20.44 -17.04 -7.20
N THR A 186 -20.15 -18.34 -7.19
CA THR A 186 -19.38 -19.04 -6.17
C THR A 186 -18.18 -18.21 -5.72
N THR A 187 -18.14 -17.87 -4.44
CA THR A 187 -17.05 -17.15 -3.78
C THR A 187 -15.69 -17.69 -4.24
N SER A 188 -14.72 -16.81 -4.48
CA SER A 188 -13.36 -17.21 -4.87
C SER A 188 -12.80 -18.29 -3.93
N VAL A 189 -12.11 -19.28 -4.50
CA VAL A 189 -11.49 -20.39 -3.75
C VAL A 189 -10.49 -19.88 -2.71
N PHE A 190 -9.87 -18.71 -2.94
CA PHE A 190 -8.95 -18.09 -1.99
C PHE A 190 -9.63 -17.37 -0.82
N ALA A 191 -10.94 -17.14 -0.88
CA ALA A 191 -11.75 -16.53 0.17
C ALA A 191 -12.57 -17.54 0.99
N GLU A 192 -12.44 -18.83 0.70
CA GLU A 192 -13.07 -19.88 1.52
C GLU A 192 -12.53 -19.87 2.96
N LYS A 193 -13.28 -20.51 3.88
CA LYS A 193 -12.91 -20.57 5.30
C LYS A 193 -11.51 -21.20 5.47
N GLY A 194 -10.56 -20.40 5.99
CA GLY A 194 -9.17 -20.80 6.16
C GLY A 194 -8.24 -20.42 4.99
N GLY A 195 -8.79 -19.79 3.95
CA GLY A 195 -8.05 -19.25 2.81
C GLY A 195 -7.20 -18.01 3.16
N PRO A 196 -6.29 -17.63 2.25
CA PRO A 196 -5.38 -16.49 2.44
C PRO A 196 -6.11 -15.13 2.40
N VAL A 197 -7.25 -15.04 1.73
CA VAL A 197 -8.02 -13.79 1.61
C VAL A 197 -9.10 -13.77 2.69
N LYS A 198 -9.09 -12.72 3.51
CA LYS A 198 -10.04 -12.49 4.61
C LYS A 198 -10.76 -11.16 4.38
N ASN A 199 -11.88 -10.94 5.07
CA ASN A 199 -12.63 -9.68 4.98
C ASN A 199 -11.80 -8.45 5.39
N THR A 200 -10.79 -8.63 6.24
CA THR A 200 -9.86 -7.56 6.67
C THR A 200 -8.65 -7.40 5.76
N SER A 201 -8.46 -8.28 4.79
CA SER A 201 -7.34 -8.21 3.86
C SER A 201 -7.56 -7.12 2.82
N THR A 202 -6.50 -6.38 2.49
CA THR A 202 -6.49 -5.50 1.31
C THR A 202 -6.10 -6.33 0.09
N PHE A 203 -7.01 -6.46 -0.87
CA PHE A 203 -6.76 -7.17 -2.13
C PHE A 203 -7.48 -6.50 -3.30
N PHE A 204 -7.04 -6.82 -4.50
CA PHE A 204 -7.66 -6.38 -5.76
C PHE A 204 -7.89 -7.59 -6.65
N LEU A 205 -9.12 -7.79 -7.10
CA LEU A 205 -9.52 -8.88 -7.97
C LEU A 205 -9.58 -8.40 -9.42
N PHE A 206 -8.63 -8.85 -10.23
CA PHE A 206 -8.61 -8.62 -11.68
C PHE A 206 -9.44 -9.71 -12.35
N LYS A 207 -10.60 -9.35 -12.91
CA LYS A 207 -11.45 -10.28 -13.66
C LYS A 207 -11.18 -10.14 -15.16
N PHE A 208 -10.67 -11.19 -15.78
CA PHE A 208 -10.52 -11.31 -17.22
C PHE A 208 -11.56 -12.25 -17.81
N HIS A 209 -11.92 -12.01 -19.07
CA HIS A 209 -12.87 -12.80 -19.81
C HIS A 209 -12.35 -13.15 -21.20
N GLY A 210 -12.54 -14.40 -21.63
CA GLY A 210 -12.25 -14.88 -22.97
C GLY A 210 -13.55 -15.09 -23.74
N SER A 211 -13.68 -14.46 -24.91
CA SER A 211 -14.89 -14.52 -25.73
C SER A 211 -15.05 -15.85 -26.48
N SER A 212 -14.02 -16.70 -26.48
CA SER A 212 -14.05 -18.02 -27.12
C SER A 212 -14.99 -18.97 -26.37
N SER A 213 -16.22 -19.14 -26.88
CA SER A 213 -17.13 -20.17 -26.39
C SER A 213 -16.68 -21.56 -26.85
N SER A 214 -16.94 -22.57 -26.02
CA SER A 214 -16.67 -23.97 -26.32
C SER A 214 -17.79 -24.84 -25.76
N GLU A 215 -17.86 -26.11 -26.19
CA GLU A 215 -18.86 -27.06 -25.68
C GLU A 215 -18.80 -27.20 -24.14
N ALA A 216 -17.60 -27.17 -23.57
CA ALA A 216 -17.40 -27.23 -22.12
C ALA A 216 -17.71 -25.90 -21.41
N CYS A 217 -17.45 -24.76 -22.07
CA CYS A 217 -17.64 -23.42 -21.51
C CYS A 217 -18.44 -22.56 -22.50
N PRO A 218 -19.78 -22.61 -22.47
CA PRO A 218 -20.62 -21.89 -23.45
C PRO A 218 -20.49 -20.38 -23.32
N ASN A 219 -20.25 -19.88 -22.10
CA ASN A 219 -20.04 -18.46 -21.81
C ASN A 219 -18.56 -18.05 -21.93
N GLY A 220 -17.72 -18.87 -22.54
CA GLY A 220 -16.28 -18.64 -22.59
C GLY A 220 -15.58 -18.91 -21.25
N ARG A 221 -14.29 -18.58 -21.21
CA ARG A 221 -13.44 -18.79 -20.02
C ARG A 221 -13.30 -17.48 -19.25
N SER A 222 -13.06 -17.60 -17.95
CA SER A 222 -12.73 -16.45 -17.10
C SER A 222 -11.47 -16.72 -16.29
N VAL A 223 -10.67 -15.67 -16.08
CA VAL A 223 -9.49 -15.72 -15.22
C VAL A 223 -9.61 -14.66 -14.15
N TRP A 224 -9.51 -15.07 -12.90
CA TRP A 224 -9.64 -14.24 -11.72
C TRP A 224 -8.28 -14.22 -11.02
N THR A 225 -7.59 -13.08 -11.14
CA THR A 225 -6.30 -12.89 -10.47
C THR A 225 -6.49 -12.03 -9.23
N THR A 226 -6.39 -12.62 -8.05
CA THR A 226 -6.46 -11.90 -6.78
C THR A 226 -5.06 -11.41 -6.40
N VAL A 227 -4.84 -10.10 -6.40
CA VAL A 227 -3.60 -9.50 -5.93
C VAL A 227 -3.77 -9.10 -4.46
N LEU A 228 -3.09 -9.80 -3.56
CA LEU A 228 -3.21 -9.64 -2.11
C LEU A 228 -2.04 -8.83 -1.56
N CYS A 229 -2.34 -7.80 -0.75
CA CYS A 229 -1.32 -7.05 -0.02
C CYS A 229 -0.60 -7.94 0.99
N ASP A 230 0.70 -8.11 0.79
CA ASP A 230 1.59 -8.72 1.77
C ASP A 230 2.94 -7.98 1.77
N ASN A 231 3.19 -7.23 2.84
CA ASN A 231 4.37 -6.39 2.98
C ASN A 231 5.66 -7.19 3.25
N THR A 232 5.55 -8.51 3.48
CA THR A 232 6.69 -9.39 3.76
C THR A 232 7.32 -9.95 2.49
N VAL A 233 6.56 -10.05 1.40
CA VAL A 233 6.98 -10.63 0.12
C VAL A 233 7.30 -9.54 -0.91
N GLY A 234 8.61 -9.37 -1.18
CA GLY A 234 9.20 -8.30 -1.99
C GLY A 234 8.52 -8.04 -3.34
N LYS A 235 8.94 -8.73 -4.42
CA LYS A 235 8.26 -8.62 -5.74
C LYS A 235 6.93 -9.39 -5.76
N GLY A 236 6.82 -10.40 -4.90
CA GLY A 236 5.62 -11.19 -4.66
C GLY A 236 5.80 -12.66 -5.00
N VAL A 237 4.82 -13.45 -4.58
CA VAL A 237 4.70 -14.89 -4.81
C VAL A 237 3.35 -15.14 -5.49
N LEU A 238 3.38 -15.88 -6.58
CA LEU A 238 2.18 -16.36 -7.26
C LEU A 238 1.86 -17.76 -6.74
N ASP A 239 0.60 -18.03 -6.47
CA ASP A 239 0.11 -19.32 -6.01
C ASP A 239 -1.16 -19.72 -6.80
N LEU A 240 -1.31 -21.03 -7.05
CA LEU A 240 -2.55 -21.61 -7.53
C LEU A 240 -3.37 -22.16 -6.34
N PRO A 241 -4.70 -22.35 -6.48
CA PRO A 241 -5.52 -22.88 -5.41
C PRO A 241 -5.09 -24.29 -5.02
N ALA A 242 -4.93 -24.56 -3.72
CA ALA A 242 -4.49 -25.87 -3.24
C ALA A 242 -5.47 -27.02 -3.61
N ARG A 243 -6.77 -26.71 -3.70
CA ARG A 243 -7.80 -27.68 -4.12
C ARG A 243 -7.77 -27.96 -5.63
N CYS A 244 -7.24 -27.02 -6.41
CA CYS A 244 -7.32 -27.02 -7.87
C CYS A 244 -5.92 -26.67 -8.43
N PRO A 245 -5.00 -27.65 -8.44
CA PRO A 245 -3.57 -27.42 -8.72
C PRO A 245 -3.30 -26.96 -10.16
N ASP A 246 -4.24 -27.19 -11.09
CA ASP A 246 -4.20 -26.67 -12.45
C ASP A 246 -4.83 -25.27 -12.57
N GLY A 247 -5.08 -24.59 -11.45
CA GLY A 247 -5.64 -23.24 -11.41
C GLY A 247 -7.15 -23.17 -11.63
N THR A 248 -7.83 -24.28 -11.92
CA THR A 248 -9.27 -24.33 -12.18
C THR A 248 -9.89 -25.60 -11.61
N CYS A 249 -11.13 -25.51 -11.14
CA CYS A 249 -11.88 -26.65 -10.59
C CYS A 249 -12.94 -27.19 -11.56
N ASP A 250 -13.41 -26.36 -12.49
CA ASP A 250 -14.48 -26.65 -13.45
C ASP A 250 -14.00 -26.62 -14.92
N GLY A 251 -12.77 -26.17 -15.18
CA GLY A 251 -12.21 -26.02 -16.52
C GLY A 251 -12.58 -24.71 -17.23
N CYS A 252 -13.44 -23.87 -16.63
CA CYS A 252 -13.94 -22.63 -17.22
C CYS A 252 -13.50 -21.38 -16.45
N ARG A 253 -13.44 -21.45 -15.11
CA ARG A 253 -12.93 -20.38 -14.25
C ARG A 253 -11.56 -20.73 -13.69
N PHE A 254 -10.57 -19.91 -14.02
CA PHE A 254 -9.21 -20.03 -13.52
C PHE A 254 -8.98 -18.99 -12.43
N GLU A 255 -8.42 -19.39 -11.30
CA GLU A 255 -8.13 -18.52 -10.17
C GLU A 255 -6.63 -18.54 -9.86
N ILE A 256 -6.04 -17.37 -9.68
CA ILE A 256 -4.62 -17.20 -9.37
C ILE A 256 -4.48 -16.18 -8.25
N LEU A 257 -3.66 -16.49 -7.24
CA LEU A 257 -3.36 -15.57 -6.15
C LEU A 257 -1.96 -14.99 -6.36
N TRP A 258 -1.83 -13.68 -6.26
CA TRP A 258 -0.55 -12.99 -6.24
C TRP A 258 -0.39 -12.22 -4.94
N ARG A 259 0.43 -12.75 -4.03
CA ARG A 259 0.82 -12.05 -2.79
C ARG A 259 1.98 -11.13 -3.08
N THR A 260 1.84 -9.84 -2.85
CA THR A 260 2.90 -8.87 -3.16
C THR A 260 2.79 -7.62 -2.30
N LYS A 261 3.92 -7.01 -1.97
CA LYS A 261 3.91 -5.70 -1.34
C LYS A 261 3.24 -4.67 -2.25
N PHE A 262 3.24 -4.86 -3.57
CA PHE A 262 2.75 -3.87 -4.52
C PHE A 262 1.26 -3.53 -4.35
N ALA A 263 0.46 -4.48 -3.86
CA ALA A 263 -0.95 -4.28 -3.51
C ALA A 263 -1.15 -3.59 -2.15
N CYS A 264 -0.08 -3.35 -1.38
CA CYS A 264 -0.15 -2.58 -0.15
C CYS A 264 -0.12 -1.09 -0.44
N PRO A 265 -0.81 -0.29 0.39
CA PRO A 265 -0.84 1.16 0.28
C PRO A 265 0.53 1.80 0.52
N ILE A 266 0.71 2.99 -0.02
CA ILE A 266 1.89 3.81 0.24
C ILE A 266 1.78 4.42 1.64
N CYS A 267 2.86 4.33 2.45
CA CYS A 267 2.85 4.90 3.79
C CYS A 267 2.76 6.43 3.79
N THR A 268 1.96 6.95 4.70
CA THR A 268 1.67 8.37 4.93
C THR A 268 2.03 8.78 6.37
N ALA A 269 1.90 10.07 6.68
CA ALA A 269 2.12 10.57 8.04
C ALA A 269 1.12 10.02 9.08
N PHE A 270 0.00 9.46 8.65
CA PHE A 270 -0.97 8.80 9.52
C PHE A 270 -0.54 7.39 9.94
N ASP A 271 0.41 6.79 9.22
CA ASP A 271 0.86 5.41 9.44
C ASP A 271 1.96 5.28 10.49
N TYR A 272 2.50 6.40 11.01
CA TYR A 272 3.48 6.40 12.11
C TYR A 272 3.03 7.30 13.26
N SER A 273 3.48 6.98 14.47
CA SER A 273 3.25 7.75 15.68
C SER A 273 4.55 8.35 16.20
N ARG A 274 4.43 9.49 16.89
CA ARG A 274 5.55 10.13 17.58
C ARG A 274 5.70 9.51 18.97
N VAL A 275 6.90 9.10 19.31
CA VAL A 275 7.26 8.60 20.64
C VAL A 275 8.18 9.63 21.29
N ARG A 276 7.84 10.07 22.50
CA ARG A 276 8.64 11.02 23.27
C ARG A 276 9.37 10.27 24.37
N SER A 277 10.68 10.41 24.44
CA SER A 277 11.45 9.85 25.56
C SER A 277 11.18 10.64 26.85
N SER A 278 11.55 10.03 27.98
CA SER A 278 11.80 10.72 29.24
C SER A 278 12.82 11.85 29.06
N CYS A 279 12.75 12.84 29.94
CA CYS A 279 13.81 13.83 30.08
C CYS A 279 14.98 13.23 30.86
N GLU A 280 16.10 12.99 30.20
CA GLU A 280 17.30 12.43 30.79
C GLU A 280 18.47 13.39 30.60
N SER A 281 19.12 13.77 31.71
CA SER A 281 20.23 14.74 31.72
C SER A 281 19.92 16.04 30.97
N GLY A 282 18.70 16.57 31.14
CA GLY A 282 18.27 17.83 30.52
C GLY A 282 17.81 17.70 29.07
N LYS A 283 17.93 16.53 28.44
CA LYS A 283 17.55 16.30 27.04
C LYS A 283 16.38 15.33 26.92
N LYS A 284 15.50 15.59 25.96
CA LYS A 284 14.45 14.67 25.52
C LYS A 284 14.59 14.42 24.02
N THR A 285 14.32 13.20 23.61
CA THR A 285 14.38 12.79 22.21
C THR A 285 12.98 12.38 21.75
N ILE A 286 12.56 12.97 20.63
CA ILE A 286 11.35 12.58 19.92
C ILE A 286 11.77 11.65 18.80
N THR A 287 11.33 10.41 18.86
CA THR A 287 11.47 9.42 17.79
C THR A 287 10.13 9.18 17.11
N TYR A 288 10.15 8.55 15.95
CA TYR A 288 8.96 8.18 15.19
C TYR A 288 8.98 6.68 14.94
N MET A 289 7.84 6.03 15.10
CA MET A 289 7.69 4.59 14.95
C MET A 289 6.45 4.28 14.12
N TRP A 290 6.57 3.35 13.18
CA TRP A 290 5.43 2.84 12.43
C TRP A 290 4.39 2.23 13.35
N ASN A 291 3.12 2.45 13.04
CA ASN A 291 2.02 1.80 13.74
C ASN A 291 2.07 0.28 13.49
N GLN A 292 1.74 -0.51 14.50
CA GLN A 292 1.73 -1.97 14.41
C GLN A 292 0.30 -2.50 14.29
N PRO A 293 0.01 -3.43 13.36
CA PRO A 293 0.90 -3.95 12.33
C PRO A 293 1.16 -2.94 11.19
N ARG A 294 2.35 -3.00 10.57
CA ARG A 294 2.70 -2.13 9.43
C ARG A 294 2.00 -2.60 8.16
N LEU A 295 0.85 -2.01 7.85
CA LEU A 295 0.01 -2.35 6.69
C LEU A 295 0.32 -1.55 5.42
N CYS A 296 1.41 -0.80 5.40
CA CYS A 296 1.80 0.05 4.27
C CYS A 296 3.25 -0.20 3.85
N ARG A 297 3.57 0.13 2.61
CA ARG A 297 4.91 0.03 2.03
C ARG A 297 5.40 1.38 1.54
N ASP A 298 6.71 1.47 1.33
CA ASP A 298 7.36 2.63 0.71
C ASP A 298 6.84 3.97 1.29
N GLY A 299 6.78 5.04 0.50
CA GLY A 299 6.15 6.30 0.90
C GLY A 299 7.04 7.21 1.72
N VAL A 300 6.44 7.91 2.70
CA VAL A 300 7.19 8.86 3.52
C VAL A 300 8.21 8.13 4.40
N PRO A 301 9.48 8.55 4.46
CA PRO A 301 10.42 7.99 5.41
C PRO A 301 10.01 8.39 6.83
N LEU A 302 10.37 7.57 7.82
CA LEU A 302 10.25 7.99 9.22
C LEU A 302 11.08 9.27 9.40
N PRO A 303 10.50 10.34 9.99
CA PRO A 303 11.25 11.56 10.23
C PRO A 303 12.46 11.27 11.14
N PRO A 304 13.59 11.98 10.94
CA PRO A 304 14.75 11.80 11.78
C PRO A 304 14.43 12.15 13.24
N PRO A 305 15.06 11.48 14.21
CA PRO A 305 14.84 11.76 15.61
C PRO A 305 15.28 13.19 15.94
N LYS A 306 14.48 13.88 16.76
CA LYS A 306 14.75 15.26 17.18
C LYS A 306 15.04 15.29 18.67
N THR A 307 16.23 15.75 19.04
CA THR A 307 16.60 15.97 20.44
C THR A 307 16.41 17.45 20.78
N SER A 308 15.71 17.72 21.87
CA SER A 308 15.56 19.07 22.40
C SER A 308 15.82 19.11 23.90
N GLU A 309 16.18 20.29 24.39
CA GLU A 309 16.33 20.53 25.81
C GLU A 309 14.95 20.44 26.50
N CYS A 310 14.95 19.94 27.73
CA CYS A 310 13.75 19.78 28.52
C CYS A 310 13.34 21.11 29.14
N SER A 311 12.02 21.33 29.24
CA SER A 311 11.52 22.41 30.08
C SER A 311 11.82 22.11 31.55
N ILE A 312 11.99 23.15 32.36
CA ILE A 312 12.27 23.05 33.81
C ILE A 312 11.19 22.21 34.55
N LEU A 313 9.97 22.14 34.00
CA LEU A 313 8.85 21.36 34.54
C LEU A 313 8.94 19.86 34.21
N GLU A 314 9.68 19.46 33.18
CA GLU A 314 9.83 18.07 32.73
C GLU A 314 11.09 17.39 33.30
N GLN A 315 12.00 18.14 33.90
CA GLN A 315 13.22 17.59 34.48
C GLN A 315 12.92 16.85 35.80
N SER A 316 13.51 15.68 35.96
CA SER A 316 13.51 15.02 37.27
C SER A 316 14.25 15.90 38.29
N VAL A 317 13.78 15.91 39.54
CA VAL A 317 14.34 16.74 40.63
C VAL A 317 15.85 16.52 40.80
N GLY A 318 16.37 15.33 40.46
CA GLY A 318 17.79 15.00 40.53
C GLY A 318 18.65 15.55 39.39
N SER A 319 18.11 15.64 38.17
CA SER A 319 18.84 16.18 37.00
C SER A 319 18.95 17.71 37.06
N ALA A 320 17.87 18.39 37.48
CA ALA A 320 17.88 19.84 37.66
C ALA A 320 18.92 20.34 38.68
N MET A 321 19.38 19.50 39.61
CA MET A 321 20.40 19.87 40.60
C MET A 321 21.85 19.74 40.10
N LYS A 322 22.11 18.99 39.01
CA LYS A 322 23.47 18.83 38.46
C LYS A 322 23.94 20.08 37.71
N ASP A 323 23.01 20.82 37.12
CA ASP A 323 23.33 21.99 36.30
C ASP A 323 23.52 23.28 37.13
N PHE A 324 23.15 23.28 38.40
CA PHE A 324 23.41 24.40 39.31
C PHE A 324 24.82 24.28 39.93
N LYS A 325 25.81 24.87 39.27
CA LYS A 325 27.14 25.09 39.84
C LYS A 325 27.08 26.28 40.80
N VAL A 326 26.75 26.01 42.07
CA VAL A 326 26.76 27.03 43.13
C VAL A 326 28.21 27.50 43.35
N HIS A 327 28.50 28.73 42.94
CA HIS A 327 29.77 29.41 43.26
C HIS A 327 29.71 29.94 44.69
N PHE A 328 30.53 29.38 45.57
CA PHE A 328 30.72 29.91 46.93
C PHE A 328 31.85 30.96 46.90
N LYS A 329 31.55 32.20 47.30
CA LYS A 329 32.60 33.16 47.68
C LYS A 329 33.14 32.73 49.05
N GLY A 330 34.38 32.25 49.08
CA GLY A 330 35.11 31.97 50.32
C GLY A 330 34.79 30.62 50.96
N GLY A 331 35.82 29.79 51.12
CA GLY A 331 35.72 28.45 51.69
C GLY A 331 35.45 28.44 53.20
N LYS A 332 34.19 28.61 53.61
CA LYS A 332 33.77 28.30 54.98
C LYS A 332 33.10 26.92 55.01
N GLU A 333 33.73 25.99 55.72
CA GLU A 333 33.35 24.59 55.97
C GLU A 333 31.84 24.37 56.19
N ARG A 334 31.15 25.31 56.87
CA ARG A 334 29.71 25.25 57.19
C ARG A 334 28.82 25.19 55.93
N GLY A 335 29.09 26.03 54.92
CA GLY A 335 28.32 26.04 53.66
C GLY A 335 28.51 24.75 52.83
N LYS A 336 29.74 24.20 52.82
CA LYS A 336 30.02 22.89 52.19
C LYS A 336 29.31 21.75 52.91
N LYS A 337 29.21 21.81 54.25
CA LYS A 337 28.54 20.80 55.09
C LYS A 337 27.03 20.81 54.88
N ILE A 338 26.43 22.00 54.77
CA ILE A 338 25.00 22.17 54.47
C ILE A 338 24.69 21.65 53.05
N LEU A 339 25.52 22.01 52.04
CA LEU A 339 25.34 21.52 50.67
C LEU A 339 25.47 19.99 50.57
N LYS A 340 26.41 19.39 51.33
CA LYS A 340 26.57 17.94 51.40
C LYS A 340 25.32 17.25 51.94
N LYS A 341 24.74 17.77 53.04
CA LYS A 341 23.48 17.26 53.60
C LYS A 341 22.31 17.36 52.61
N ILE A 342 22.20 18.47 51.89
CA ILE A 342 21.16 18.65 50.86
C ILE A 342 21.30 17.65 49.70
N LYS A 343 22.54 17.37 49.26
CA LYS A 343 22.82 16.35 48.22
C LYS A 343 22.51 14.92 48.70
N ASP A 344 22.82 14.61 49.96
CA ASP A 344 22.53 13.29 50.55
C ASP A 344 21.03 13.05 50.72
N MET A 345 20.26 14.10 51.04
CA MET A 345 18.79 14.06 51.05
C MET A 345 18.20 13.91 49.63
N ALA A 346 18.73 14.63 48.65
CA ALA A 346 18.23 14.60 47.27
C ALA A 346 18.50 13.26 46.56
N SER A 347 19.56 12.56 46.96
CA SER A 347 19.89 11.21 46.47
C SER A 347 19.13 10.08 47.19
N GLY A 348 18.28 10.42 48.18
CA GLY A 348 17.49 9.44 48.94
C GLY A 348 18.32 8.57 49.90
N ARG A 349 19.61 8.87 50.09
CA ARG A 349 20.53 8.05 50.89
C ARG A 349 20.35 8.21 52.40
N LYS A 350 19.85 9.37 52.87
CA LYS A 350 19.61 9.64 54.30
C LYS A 350 18.42 10.57 54.52
N LYS A 351 17.63 10.31 55.57
CA LYS A 351 16.60 11.22 56.08
C LYS A 351 17.21 12.11 57.18
N GLU A 352 17.84 13.22 56.80
CA GLU A 352 18.34 14.22 57.75
C GLU A 352 17.50 15.50 57.70
N LYS A 353 17.42 16.22 58.82
CA LYS A 353 16.76 17.54 58.94
C LYS A 353 17.85 18.61 58.85
N VAL A 354 17.68 19.60 57.97
CA VAL A 354 18.61 20.74 57.85
C VAL A 354 17.95 21.95 58.48
N THR A 355 18.58 22.49 59.51
CA THR A 355 18.22 23.77 60.14
C THR A 355 19.13 24.86 59.57
N PHE A 356 18.55 26.03 59.32
CA PHE A 356 19.25 27.22 58.85
C PHE A 356 19.08 28.28 59.95
N ASP A 357 20.16 28.93 60.33
CA ASP A 357 20.17 30.04 61.28
C ASP A 357 20.22 31.38 60.51
N ASP A 358 19.88 32.50 61.15
CA ASP A 358 19.82 33.82 60.51
C ASP A 358 21.20 34.29 59.96
N ASP A 359 22.30 33.73 60.47
CA ASP A 359 23.66 33.95 59.94
C ASP A 359 23.94 33.21 58.61
N ASP A 360 23.08 32.25 58.22
CA ASP A 360 23.22 31.46 56.99
C ASP A 360 22.69 32.22 55.75
N ASP A 361 22.00 33.36 55.93
CA ASP A 361 21.49 34.25 54.88
C ASP A 361 22.61 34.94 54.07
N GLU A 362 23.79 35.11 54.67
CA GLU A 362 24.94 35.74 54.01
C GLU A 362 25.62 34.81 52.98
N TYR A 363 25.25 33.52 52.94
CA TYR A 363 25.96 32.48 52.17
C TYR A 363 25.20 31.93 50.96
N LEU A 364 23.93 32.29 50.78
CA LEU A 364 23.07 31.78 49.71
C LEU A 364 22.39 32.94 49.00
N SER A 365 22.47 32.99 47.67
CA SER A 365 21.79 34.03 46.90
C SER A 365 20.25 33.97 47.13
N PRO A 366 19.53 35.10 46.96
CA PRO A 366 18.07 35.14 47.16
C PRO A 366 17.30 34.07 46.36
N TYR A 367 17.83 33.67 45.19
CA TYR A 367 17.25 32.61 44.35
C TYR A 367 17.38 31.20 44.96
N THR A 368 18.48 30.92 45.65
CA THR A 368 18.67 29.64 46.38
C THR A 368 17.72 29.51 47.58
N TRP A 369 17.37 30.63 48.23
CA TRP A 369 16.40 30.67 49.32
C TRP A 369 14.97 30.35 48.87
N ILE A 370 14.56 30.92 47.73
CA ILE A 370 13.23 30.67 47.14
C ILE A 370 13.04 29.18 46.79
N GLN A 371 14.10 28.51 46.33
CA GLN A 371 14.04 27.09 45.99
C GLN A 371 14.13 26.15 47.21
N ALA A 372 14.89 26.53 48.25
CA ALA A 372 14.93 25.79 49.51
C ALA A 372 13.58 25.83 50.26
N LYS A 373 12.93 27.00 50.30
CA LYS A 373 11.56 27.14 50.88
C LYS A 373 10.50 26.38 50.09
N ARG A 374 10.57 26.34 48.75
CA ARG A 374 9.66 25.50 47.92
C ARG A 374 9.84 24.00 48.16
N ARG A 375 11.06 23.53 48.47
CA ARG A 375 11.34 22.12 48.81
C ARG A 375 10.79 21.69 50.17
N SER A 376 10.79 22.58 51.16
CA SER A 376 10.12 22.35 52.46
C SER A 376 8.61 22.20 52.27
N GLN A 377 7.99 23.03 51.42
CA GLN A 377 6.55 22.94 51.13
C GLN A 377 6.17 21.67 50.36
N MET A 378 6.96 21.23 49.36
CA MET A 378 6.66 19.99 48.61
C MET A 378 6.84 18.70 49.43
N THR A 379 7.73 18.68 50.41
CA THR A 379 7.89 17.54 51.32
C THR A 379 6.73 17.46 52.33
N SER A 380 6.20 18.62 52.76
CA SER A 380 4.96 18.67 53.54
C SER A 380 3.73 18.21 52.74
N ILE A 381 3.63 18.56 51.45
CA ILE A 381 2.53 18.14 50.56
C ILE A 381 2.56 16.62 50.28
N LYS A 382 3.75 16.01 50.18
CA LYS A 382 3.87 14.54 50.06
C LYS A 382 3.46 13.78 51.34
N HIS A 383 3.49 14.43 52.51
CA HIS A 383 2.99 13.84 53.76
C HIS A 383 1.48 14.04 53.99
N GLN A 384 0.84 15.00 53.32
CA GLN A 384 -0.61 15.25 53.44
C GLN A 384 -1.51 14.30 52.62
N ARG A 385 -0.93 13.33 51.89
CA ARG A 385 -1.72 12.33 51.13
C ARG A 385 -1.89 10.98 51.85
N ALA A 386 -1.52 10.89 53.13
CA ALA A 386 -1.47 9.62 53.87
C ALA A 386 -2.32 9.54 55.14
N GLN A 387 -3.16 10.52 55.47
CA GLN A 387 -4.15 10.37 56.56
C GLN A 387 -5.46 11.05 56.20
N GLY A 388 -6.53 10.25 56.17
CA GLY A 388 -7.88 10.73 55.95
C GLY A 388 -8.42 11.50 57.16
N ASN A 389 -9.26 12.48 56.83
CA ASN A 389 -10.16 13.28 57.65
C ASN A 389 -9.66 14.57 58.36
N ARG A 390 -10.43 15.62 58.04
CA ARG A 390 -10.59 16.98 58.60
C ARG A 390 -9.61 18.09 58.19
N LEU A 391 -10.18 18.94 57.32
CA LEU A 391 -9.83 20.32 56.98
C LEU A 391 -9.44 21.18 58.19
N LEU A 392 -8.38 21.97 58.01
CA LEU A 392 -8.30 23.39 58.37
C LEU A 392 -7.10 24.01 57.63
N CYS A 393 -7.36 24.60 56.46
CA CYS A 393 -6.46 25.57 55.85
C CYS A 393 -6.47 26.83 56.73
N ASN A 394 -5.31 27.24 57.25
CA ASN A 394 -5.13 28.61 57.70
C ASN A 394 -4.01 29.25 56.85
N CYS A 395 -4.39 29.61 55.62
CA CYS A 395 -3.65 30.57 54.82
C CYS A 395 -3.82 31.94 55.47
N SER A 396 -2.77 32.49 56.07
CA SER A 396 -2.74 33.91 56.40
C SER A 396 -1.33 34.46 56.28
N LYS A 397 -1.20 35.41 55.35
CA LYS A 397 -0.06 36.30 55.04
C LYS A 397 1.16 35.64 54.39
N PHE A 398 1.34 35.86 53.09
CA PHE A 398 2.21 36.95 52.64
C PHE A 398 1.97 37.25 51.15
N ILE A 399 1.67 38.52 50.91
CA ILE A 399 1.33 39.17 49.64
C ILE A 399 2.59 39.28 48.77
N LEU A 400 2.45 38.92 47.49
CA LEU A 400 3.30 39.38 46.41
C LEU A 400 3.29 40.91 46.39
N ARG A 401 4.37 41.56 46.79
CA ARG A 401 4.70 42.90 46.27
C ARG A 401 5.71 42.73 45.16
N THR A 402 5.20 42.64 43.94
CA THR A 402 5.86 43.15 42.76
C THR A 402 6.01 44.66 42.95
N ASP A 403 7.21 45.13 43.27
CA ASP A 403 7.62 46.50 42.94
C ASP A 403 9.14 46.62 43.03
N GLN A 404 9.71 47.35 42.07
CA GLN A 404 11.11 47.72 41.89
C GLN A 404 11.98 46.81 41.01
N PHE A 405 11.60 46.71 39.74
CA PHE A 405 12.54 47.09 38.67
C PHE A 405 12.55 48.62 38.59
N LYS A 406 13.54 49.25 39.23
CA LYS A 406 14.03 50.61 38.93
C LYS A 406 15.47 50.72 39.41
N LYS A 407 16.39 50.34 38.52
CA LYS A 407 17.47 51.20 38.01
C LYS A 407 18.04 50.57 36.75
#